data_AF-A0AA43JIT6-F1
#
_entry.id   AF-A0AA43JIT6-F1
#
_cell.length_a   1.000
_cell.length_b   1.000
_cell.length_c   1.000
_cell.angle_alpha   90.00
_cell.angle_beta   90.00
_cell.angle_gamma   90.00
#
_symmetry.space_group_name_H-M   'P 1'
#
loop_
_entity.id
_entity.type
_entity.pdbx_description
1 polymer ?
#
loop_
_entity_poly.entity_id
_entity_poly.type
_entity_poly.pdbx_seq_one_letter_code
_entity_poly.pdbx_strand_id
1 'polypeptide(L)'
;MLQPKLKSKVRCTDLDIGEVSKVVLDPLSHEISHIVVSMNGNGERQVAMGHVQAVTEDLVQLGAPSHDILALPPFKREDYVTTHEVEISHLEDNIHVTPGEVLVPLPDLEKNVKRRTFFMNFTHVIGFLIGLPIAFPILRFLMKPMYADFDNQWLNVGNVSQIKKEDVGVQFEYKKKVKEVYMPEYEVEKNVWVVRATPELLEKVYQGKDEEFRDAKGKVLWTNKKEIPYIAFSGKCPHLGCAYKWRNHKALGPVFLCPCHLSIYSAGGNVLDGPAPRGLDALPLRVSAGGEVEIIDMEFKAGTKAQVRIV
;
A
#
# COMPACT_ATOMS: atom_id res chain seq x y z
N MET A 1 -37.59 57.17 -5.61
CA MET A 1 -36.89 57.58 -4.38
C MET A 1 -35.41 57.69 -4.70
N LEU A 2 -34.71 58.69 -4.17
CA LEU A 2 -33.25 58.73 -4.30
C LEU A 2 -32.63 57.59 -3.47
N GLN A 3 -31.65 56.89 -4.05
CA GLN A 3 -30.85 55.88 -3.35
C GLN A 3 -29.67 56.56 -2.64
N PRO A 4 -29.24 56.07 -1.46
CA PRO A 4 -28.03 56.54 -0.80
C PRO A 4 -26.82 56.37 -1.72
N LYS A 5 -26.06 57.45 -1.92
CA LYS A 5 -24.80 57.40 -2.66
C LYS A 5 -23.63 57.22 -1.70
N LEU A 6 -22.54 56.67 -2.21
CA LEU A 6 -21.28 56.62 -1.47
C LEU A 6 -20.77 58.03 -1.17
N LYS A 7 -20.08 58.18 -0.05
CA LYS A 7 -19.55 59.46 0.46
C LYS A 7 -20.61 60.53 0.75
N SER A 8 -21.90 60.21 0.64
CA SER A 8 -22.96 61.06 1.17
C SER A 8 -22.78 61.19 2.68
N LYS A 9 -22.92 62.41 3.19
CA LYS A 9 -22.87 62.67 4.63
C LYS A 9 -24.06 62.02 5.30
N VAL A 10 -23.85 61.48 6.50
CA VAL A 10 -24.90 60.83 7.28
C VAL A 10 -25.16 61.67 8.53
N ARG A 11 -26.41 62.12 8.66
CA ARG A 11 -26.88 62.97 9.75
C ARG A 11 -27.97 62.26 10.55
N CYS A 12 -27.77 62.18 11.86
CA CYS A 12 -28.79 61.77 12.82
C CYS A 12 -29.69 62.95 13.21
N THR A 13 -30.71 62.70 14.03
CA THR A 13 -31.61 63.75 14.53
C THR A 13 -30.92 64.81 15.39
N ASP A 14 -29.76 64.46 15.96
CA ASP A 14 -28.98 65.26 16.90
C ASP A 14 -27.66 65.80 16.31
N LEU A 15 -26.93 65.00 15.53
CA LEU A 15 -25.61 65.40 14.99
C LEU A 15 -25.18 64.66 13.70
N ASP A 16 -24.14 65.19 13.05
CA ASP A 16 -23.46 64.57 11.91
C ASP A 16 -22.55 63.43 12.38
N ILE A 17 -22.80 62.21 11.90
CA ILE A 17 -22.14 61.01 12.44
C ILE A 17 -21.03 60.45 11.54
N GLY A 18 -21.01 60.80 10.25
CA GLY A 18 -20.01 60.28 9.31
C GLY A 18 -20.48 60.31 7.86
N GLU A 19 -19.97 59.36 7.08
CA GLU A 19 -20.26 59.23 5.63
C GLU A 19 -20.59 57.78 5.27
N VAL A 20 -21.38 57.59 4.21
CA VAL A 20 -21.65 56.25 3.66
C VAL A 20 -20.39 55.72 3.01
N SER A 21 -19.84 54.62 3.52
CA SER A 21 -18.64 53.99 2.96
C SER A 21 -18.92 52.79 2.07
N LYS A 22 -20.00 52.04 2.31
CA LYS A 22 -20.40 50.87 1.53
C LYS A 22 -21.91 50.70 1.53
N VAL A 23 -22.42 49.93 0.58
CA VAL A 23 -23.85 49.62 0.47
C VAL A 23 -24.03 48.10 0.42
N VAL A 24 -24.97 47.58 1.21
CA VAL A 24 -25.29 46.15 1.26
C VAL A 24 -26.59 45.90 0.51
N LEU A 25 -26.53 45.04 -0.50
CA LEU A 25 -27.69 44.61 -1.27
C LEU A 25 -28.24 43.30 -0.75
N ASP A 26 -29.56 43.20 -0.78
CA ASP A 26 -30.22 41.91 -0.68
C ASP A 26 -30.30 41.28 -2.09
N PRO A 27 -29.67 40.12 -2.31
CA PRO A 27 -29.64 39.47 -3.62
C PRO A 27 -31.01 38.94 -4.08
N LEU A 28 -32.01 38.85 -3.20
CA LEU A 28 -33.36 38.39 -3.57
C LEU A 28 -34.26 39.55 -4.01
N SER A 29 -34.24 40.67 -3.29
CA SER A 29 -35.06 41.85 -3.61
C SER A 29 -34.40 42.80 -4.61
N HIS A 30 -33.08 42.69 -4.83
CA HIS A 30 -32.28 43.63 -5.63
C HIS A 30 -32.32 45.07 -5.09
N GLU A 31 -32.69 45.23 -3.82
CA GLU A 31 -32.74 46.52 -3.13
C GLU A 31 -31.61 46.65 -2.10
N ILE A 32 -31.31 47.90 -1.75
CA ILE A 32 -30.40 48.21 -0.65
C ILE A 32 -31.07 47.80 0.65
N SER A 33 -30.49 46.83 1.35
CA SER A 33 -30.98 46.41 2.66
C SER A 33 -30.36 47.23 3.79
N HIS A 34 -29.06 47.53 3.66
CA HIS A 34 -28.30 48.27 4.66
C HIS A 34 -27.28 49.21 4.00
N ILE A 35 -26.95 50.30 4.69
CA ILE A 35 -25.79 51.14 4.40
C ILE A 35 -24.73 50.93 5.47
N VAL A 36 -23.46 51.03 5.09
CA VAL A 36 -22.34 51.03 6.03
C VAL A 36 -21.90 52.47 6.22
N VAL A 37 -21.94 52.95 7.45
CA VAL A 37 -21.57 54.31 7.82
C VAL A 37 -20.19 54.27 8.46
N SER A 38 -19.22 54.96 7.84
CA SER A 38 -17.91 55.21 8.43
C SER A 38 -18.02 56.39 9.38
N MET A 39 -17.91 56.10 10.68
CA MET A 39 -18.05 57.11 11.73
C MET A 39 -16.66 57.66 12.06
N ASN A 40 -16.48 58.97 11.98
CA ASN A 40 -15.21 59.71 12.11
C ASN A 40 -14.34 59.30 13.32
N GLY A 41 -13.62 58.17 13.23
CA GLY A 41 -12.79 57.59 14.29
C GLY A 41 -13.43 56.45 15.11
N ASN A 42 -14.73 56.16 14.97
CA ASN A 42 -15.46 55.15 15.77
C ASN A 42 -15.76 53.84 15.01
N GLY A 43 -15.08 53.64 13.88
CA GLY A 43 -15.23 52.46 13.03
C GLY A 43 -16.46 52.52 12.13
N GLU A 44 -16.77 51.39 11.48
CA GLU A 44 -17.91 51.27 10.57
C GLU A 44 -19.12 50.64 11.29
N ARG A 45 -20.31 51.15 11.03
CA ARG A 45 -21.58 50.60 11.53
C ARG A 45 -22.49 50.24 10.37
N GLN A 46 -23.17 49.10 10.52
CA GLN A 46 -24.18 48.67 9.57
C GLN A 46 -25.55 49.22 10.01
N VAL A 47 -26.15 50.05 9.16
CA VAL A 47 -27.43 50.70 9.42
C VAL A 47 -28.46 50.17 8.43
N ALA A 48 -29.53 49.56 8.93
CA ALA A 48 -30.63 49.08 8.09
C ALA A 48 -31.37 50.26 7.45
N MET A 49 -31.83 50.09 6.20
CA MET A 49 -32.58 51.14 5.49
C MET A 49 -33.83 51.62 6.23
N GLY A 50 -34.40 50.82 7.15
CA GLY A 50 -35.49 51.25 8.02
C GLY A 50 -35.18 52.43 8.95
N HIS A 51 -33.90 52.73 9.21
CA HIS A 51 -33.49 53.91 9.98
C HIS A 51 -33.33 55.17 9.10
N VAL A 52 -33.33 55.02 7.77
CA VAL A 52 -33.16 56.11 6.82
C VAL A 52 -34.52 56.78 6.59
N GLN A 53 -34.63 58.05 6.97
CA GLN A 53 -35.86 58.83 6.85
C GLN A 53 -35.95 59.59 5.53
N ALA A 54 -34.82 60.14 5.06
CA ALA A 54 -34.74 60.86 3.80
C ALA A 54 -33.36 60.74 3.16
N VAL A 55 -33.32 60.76 1.83
CA VAL A 55 -32.08 60.73 1.04
C VAL A 55 -32.13 61.90 0.05
N THR A 56 -31.12 62.76 0.09
CA THR A 56 -30.88 63.81 -0.91
C THR A 56 -29.60 63.49 -1.70
N GLU A 57 -29.16 64.37 -2.60
CA GLU A 57 -27.99 64.09 -3.46
C GLU A 57 -26.69 63.84 -2.66
N ASP A 58 -26.47 64.58 -1.57
CA ASP A 58 -25.23 64.52 -0.79
C ASP A 58 -25.43 64.19 0.71
N LEU A 59 -26.69 63.97 1.15
CA LEU A 59 -27.03 63.75 2.55
C LEU A 59 -28.01 62.60 2.73
N VAL A 60 -27.70 61.71 3.67
CA VAL A 60 -28.59 60.66 4.18
C VAL A 60 -29.01 61.06 5.58
N GLN A 61 -30.32 61.25 5.79
CA GLN A 61 -30.88 61.63 7.08
C GLN A 61 -31.47 60.40 7.78
N LEU A 62 -30.99 60.13 8.98
CA LEU A 62 -31.46 59.04 9.84
C LEU A 62 -32.52 59.55 10.83
N GLY A 63 -33.55 58.75 11.06
CA GLY A 63 -34.62 59.04 12.02
C GLY A 63 -34.27 58.70 13.48
N ALA A 64 -33.00 58.38 13.77
CA ALA A 64 -32.52 57.96 15.09
C ALA A 64 -31.42 58.90 15.61
N PRO A 65 -31.28 59.06 16.93
CA PRO A 65 -30.17 59.80 17.53
C PRO A 65 -28.85 59.05 17.37
N SER A 66 -27.74 59.79 17.42
CA SER A 66 -26.39 59.26 17.17
C SER A 66 -25.97 58.12 18.11
N HIS A 67 -26.42 58.14 19.37
CA HIS A 67 -26.10 57.10 20.35
C HIS A 67 -26.69 55.73 19.99
N ASP A 68 -27.89 55.69 19.38
CA ASP A 68 -28.53 54.46 18.94
C ASP A 68 -27.76 53.83 17.78
N ILE A 69 -27.28 54.67 16.84
CA ILE A 69 -26.46 54.21 15.72
C ILE A 69 -25.10 53.69 16.19
N LEU A 70 -24.48 54.32 17.19
CA LEU A 70 -23.22 53.87 17.78
C LEU A 70 -23.36 52.51 18.49
N ALA A 71 -24.53 52.23 19.07
CA ALA A 71 -24.87 50.99 19.74
C ALA A 71 -25.17 49.83 18.78
N LEU A 72 -25.36 50.10 17.48
CA LEU A 72 -25.53 49.06 16.49
C LEU A 72 -24.27 48.18 16.37
N PRO A 73 -24.41 46.92 15.93
CA PRO A 73 -23.27 46.03 15.72
C PRO A 73 -22.21 46.64 14.79
N PRO A 74 -20.91 46.42 15.06
CA PRO A 74 -19.86 46.82 14.13
C PRO A 74 -20.00 46.04 12.82
N PHE A 75 -19.69 46.70 11.71
CA PHE A 75 -19.70 46.05 10.40
C PHE A 75 -18.56 45.00 10.31
N LYS A 76 -18.93 43.74 10.03
CA LYS A 76 -17.98 42.63 9.86
C LYS A 76 -17.78 42.31 8.39
N ARG A 77 -16.66 42.75 7.81
CA ARG A 77 -16.39 42.59 6.37
C ARG A 77 -16.37 41.12 5.90
N GLU A 78 -15.99 40.20 6.78
CA GLU A 78 -15.91 38.76 6.52
C GLU A 78 -17.25 38.06 6.23
N ASP A 79 -18.37 38.68 6.63
CA ASP A 79 -19.72 38.16 6.38
C ASP A 79 -20.26 38.51 4.99
N TYR A 80 -19.48 39.24 4.18
CA TYR A 80 -19.90 39.78 2.90
C TYR A 80 -18.91 39.44 1.78
N VAL A 81 -19.40 39.45 0.54
CA VAL A 81 -18.60 39.32 -0.69
C VAL A 81 -18.90 40.51 -1.59
N THR A 82 -17.92 40.90 -2.40
CA THR A 82 -18.17 41.93 -3.43
C THR A 82 -18.92 41.32 -4.61
N THR A 83 -19.64 42.16 -5.35
CA THR A 83 -20.29 41.78 -6.62
C THR A 83 -19.30 41.29 -7.69
N HIS A 84 -18.01 41.61 -7.57
CA HIS A 84 -16.95 41.05 -8.44
C HIS A 84 -16.57 39.61 -8.09
N GLU A 85 -16.68 39.22 -6.81
CA GLU A 85 -16.32 37.88 -6.35
C GLU A 85 -17.46 36.88 -6.61
N VAL A 86 -18.70 37.36 -6.70
CA VAL A 86 -19.89 36.57 -7.02
C VAL A 86 -20.61 37.30 -8.13
N GLU A 87 -20.33 36.92 -9.39
CA GLU A 87 -21.03 37.43 -10.58
C GLU A 87 -22.53 37.09 -10.48
N ILE A 88 -23.32 37.97 -9.88
CA ILE A 88 -24.78 37.90 -9.87
C ILE A 88 -25.26 38.78 -11.02
N SER A 89 -25.72 38.15 -12.11
CA SER A 89 -26.20 38.86 -13.30
C SER A 89 -27.29 39.88 -12.95
N HIS A 90 -27.20 41.09 -13.54
CA HIS A 90 -28.19 42.16 -13.43
C HIS A 90 -28.39 42.81 -12.05
N LEU A 91 -27.52 42.51 -11.07
CA LEU A 91 -27.65 43.06 -9.72
C LEU A 91 -27.21 44.54 -9.64
N GLU A 92 -26.31 44.97 -10.51
CA GLU A 92 -25.78 46.35 -10.55
C GLU A 92 -26.57 47.28 -11.49
N ASP A 93 -27.48 46.74 -12.31
CA ASP A 93 -28.17 47.46 -13.39
C ASP A 93 -29.03 48.64 -12.88
N ASN A 94 -29.40 48.63 -11.60
CA ASN A 94 -30.26 49.63 -10.96
C ASN A 94 -29.54 50.54 -9.94
N ILE A 95 -28.20 50.51 -9.89
CA ILE A 95 -27.43 51.18 -8.83
C ILE A 95 -26.26 52.00 -9.41
N HIS A 96 -26.25 53.30 -9.11
CA HIS A 96 -25.19 54.22 -9.53
C HIS A 96 -24.03 54.25 -8.52
N VAL A 97 -23.28 53.16 -8.40
CA VAL A 97 -22.18 52.99 -7.42
C VAL A 97 -20.94 52.40 -8.10
N THR A 98 -19.73 52.80 -7.68
CA THR A 98 -18.48 52.23 -8.19
C THR A 98 -18.38 50.73 -7.84
N PRO A 99 -18.16 49.84 -8.83
CA PRO A 99 -18.10 48.38 -8.61
C PRO A 99 -16.95 48.02 -7.67
N GLY A 100 -17.25 47.62 -6.44
CA GLY A 100 -16.26 47.27 -5.41
C GLY A 100 -16.63 47.68 -3.98
N GLU A 101 -17.57 48.62 -3.83
CA GLU A 101 -18.11 49.07 -2.53
C GLU A 101 -19.54 48.58 -2.29
N VAL A 102 -20.04 47.75 -3.21
CA VAL A 102 -21.31 47.04 -3.13
C VAL A 102 -21.06 45.63 -2.57
N LEU A 103 -21.80 45.29 -1.52
CA LEU A 103 -21.62 44.06 -0.76
C LEU A 103 -22.89 43.20 -0.78
N VAL A 104 -22.71 41.89 -0.86
CA VAL A 104 -23.78 40.88 -0.76
C VAL A 104 -23.44 39.94 0.40
N PRO A 105 -24.41 39.54 1.24
CA PRO A 105 -24.16 38.62 2.35
C PRO A 105 -23.65 37.26 1.84
N LEU A 106 -22.58 36.74 2.45
CA LEU A 106 -22.02 35.44 2.12
C LEU A 106 -22.99 34.32 2.56
N PRO A 107 -23.41 33.41 1.66
CA PRO A 107 -24.31 32.32 2.02
C PRO A 107 -23.71 31.41 3.10
N ASP A 108 -24.52 31.05 4.11
CA ASP A 108 -24.05 30.23 5.24
C ASP A 108 -23.49 28.85 4.83
N LEU A 109 -23.97 28.30 3.72
CA LEU A 109 -23.51 27.02 3.16
C LEU A 109 -22.05 27.07 2.66
N GLU A 110 -21.51 28.26 2.38
CA GLU A 110 -20.13 28.44 1.90
C GLU A 110 -19.14 28.80 3.02
N LYS A 111 -19.62 29.07 4.23
CA LYS A 111 -18.78 29.47 5.37
C LYS A 111 -17.88 28.34 5.87
N ASN A 112 -18.31 27.07 5.75
CA ASN A 112 -17.66 25.96 6.44
C ASN A 112 -16.81 25.02 5.55
N VAL A 113 -17.19 24.77 4.28
CA VAL A 113 -16.43 23.88 3.39
C VAL A 113 -16.37 24.47 1.99
N LYS A 114 -15.16 24.78 1.53
CA LYS A 114 -14.92 25.20 0.15
C LYS A 114 -15.30 24.05 -0.79
N ARG A 115 -16.14 24.31 -1.80
CA ARG A 115 -16.59 23.33 -2.80
C ARG A 115 -15.44 22.50 -3.39
N ARG A 116 -14.29 23.15 -3.64
CA ARG A 116 -13.07 22.50 -4.14
C ARG A 116 -12.56 21.39 -3.21
N THR A 117 -12.58 21.61 -1.89
CA THR A 117 -12.12 20.62 -0.91
C THR A 117 -13.07 19.42 -0.87
N PHE A 118 -14.38 19.67 -0.97
CA PHE A 118 -15.37 18.60 -1.05
C PHE A 118 -15.14 17.70 -2.27
N PHE A 119 -15.03 18.28 -3.46
CA PHE A 119 -14.82 17.49 -4.68
C PHE A 119 -13.48 16.75 -4.68
N MET A 120 -12.40 17.36 -4.19
CA MET A 120 -11.10 16.70 -4.07
C MET A 120 -11.17 15.47 -3.15
N ASN A 121 -11.79 15.60 -1.98
CA ASN A 121 -11.96 14.48 -1.06
C ASN A 121 -12.84 13.37 -1.67
N PHE A 122 -13.90 13.74 -2.36
CA PHE A 122 -14.77 12.79 -3.05
C PHE A 122 -14.02 12.00 -4.14
N THR A 123 -13.19 12.68 -4.95
CA THR A 123 -12.33 12.03 -5.94
C THR A 123 -11.34 11.08 -5.29
N HIS A 124 -10.73 11.46 -4.16
CA HIS A 124 -9.82 10.56 -3.43
C HIS A 124 -10.54 9.31 -2.91
N VAL A 125 -11.77 9.45 -2.39
CA VAL A 125 -12.57 8.30 -1.92
C VAL A 125 -12.89 7.36 -3.06
N ILE A 126 -13.39 7.87 -4.20
CA ILE A 126 -13.67 7.03 -5.38
C ILE A 126 -12.39 6.39 -5.91
N GLY A 127 -11.31 7.16 -6.02
CA GLY A 127 -10.01 6.66 -6.47
C GLY A 127 -9.48 5.53 -5.59
N PHE A 128 -9.65 5.63 -4.27
CA PHE A 128 -9.30 4.55 -3.34
C PHE A 128 -10.17 3.31 -3.52
N LEU A 129 -11.48 3.48 -3.67
CA LEU A 129 -12.43 2.37 -3.87
C LEU A 129 -12.19 1.60 -5.17
N ILE A 130 -11.72 2.27 -6.22
CA ILE A 130 -11.36 1.63 -7.50
C ILE A 130 -9.94 1.07 -7.46
N GLY A 131 -8.99 1.83 -6.91
CA GLY A 131 -7.57 1.46 -6.89
C GLY A 131 -7.28 0.28 -5.98
N LEU A 132 -7.94 0.18 -4.82
CA LEU A 132 -7.65 -0.86 -3.83
C LEU A 132 -7.97 -2.28 -4.35
N PRO A 133 -9.13 -2.57 -4.95
CA PRO A 133 -9.42 -3.89 -5.52
C PRO A 133 -8.46 -4.31 -6.66
N ILE A 134 -7.86 -3.36 -7.37
CA ILE A 134 -6.90 -3.63 -8.45
C ILE A 134 -5.50 -3.89 -7.86
N ALA A 135 -5.07 -3.07 -6.89
CA ALA A 135 -3.77 -3.20 -6.26
C ALA A 135 -3.69 -4.43 -5.33
N PHE A 136 -4.77 -4.78 -4.66
CA PHE A 136 -4.82 -5.87 -3.70
C PHE A 136 -4.40 -7.24 -4.26
N PRO A 137 -4.93 -7.76 -5.39
CA PRO A 137 -4.50 -9.07 -5.91
C PRO A 137 -3.04 -9.07 -6.34
N ILE A 138 -2.53 -7.95 -6.88
CA ILE A 138 -1.11 -7.81 -7.27
C ILE A 138 -0.22 -7.87 -6.02
N LEU A 139 -0.55 -7.08 -5.00
CA LEU A 139 0.20 -7.06 -3.75
C LEU A 139 0.14 -8.44 -3.06
N ARG A 140 -1.04 -9.05 -3.00
CA ARG A 140 -1.23 -10.40 -2.49
C ARG A 140 -0.38 -11.41 -3.26
N PHE A 141 -0.35 -11.35 -4.58
CA PHE A 141 0.48 -12.24 -5.41
C PHE A 141 1.97 -12.10 -5.10
N LEU A 142 2.48 -10.87 -5.05
CA LEU A 142 3.88 -10.59 -4.74
C LEU A 142 4.27 -11.02 -3.32
N MET A 143 3.33 -10.92 -2.38
CA MET A 143 3.54 -11.31 -0.99
C MET A 143 3.32 -12.81 -0.74
N LYS A 144 2.75 -13.57 -1.69
CA LYS A 144 2.46 -15.01 -1.53
C LYS A 144 3.64 -15.84 -1.01
N PRO A 145 4.89 -15.67 -1.49
CA PRO A 145 6.04 -16.43 -0.99
C PRO A 145 6.31 -16.25 0.51
N MET A 146 5.81 -15.17 1.12
CA MET A 146 6.01 -14.88 2.54
C MET A 146 5.05 -15.60 3.47
N TYR A 147 3.89 -16.04 2.98
CA TYR A 147 2.84 -16.64 3.81
C TYR A 147 2.30 -17.96 3.29
N ALA A 148 2.79 -18.45 2.15
CA ALA A 148 2.41 -19.75 1.63
C ALA A 148 3.03 -20.87 2.50
N ASP A 149 2.22 -21.86 2.87
CA ASP A 149 2.70 -23.03 3.59
C ASP A 149 3.62 -23.87 2.70
N PHE A 150 4.59 -24.56 3.31
CA PHE A 150 5.42 -25.51 2.58
C PHE A 150 4.59 -26.72 2.13
N ASP A 151 4.81 -27.15 0.89
CA ASP A 151 4.30 -28.43 0.39
C ASP A 151 5.06 -29.57 1.08
N ASN A 152 4.33 -30.34 1.90
CA ASN A 152 4.86 -31.44 2.70
C ASN A 152 4.31 -32.80 2.23
N GLN A 153 3.80 -32.89 0.99
CA GLN A 153 3.28 -34.14 0.45
C GLN A 153 4.40 -35.16 0.21
N TRP A 154 4.12 -36.41 0.53
CA TRP A 154 4.99 -37.54 0.19
C TRP A 154 4.80 -37.92 -1.26
N LEU A 155 5.90 -38.03 -1.99
CA LEU A 155 5.95 -38.41 -3.39
C LEU A 155 6.72 -39.72 -3.52
N ASN A 156 6.11 -40.72 -4.15
CA ASN A 156 6.83 -41.92 -4.55
C ASN A 156 7.72 -41.57 -5.75
N VAL A 157 9.02 -41.84 -5.62
CA VAL A 157 10.04 -41.53 -6.64
C VAL A 157 10.62 -42.78 -7.31
N GLY A 158 10.38 -43.98 -6.78
CA GLY A 158 10.88 -45.23 -7.34
C GLY A 158 11.05 -46.33 -6.29
N ASN A 159 11.79 -47.37 -6.60
CA ASN A 159 11.95 -48.54 -5.72
C ASN A 159 13.42 -48.86 -5.43
N VAL A 160 13.74 -49.25 -4.19
CA VAL A 160 15.10 -49.58 -3.74
C VAL A 160 15.74 -50.74 -4.51
N SER A 161 14.95 -51.61 -5.14
CA SER A 161 15.45 -52.70 -6.01
C SER A 161 16.29 -52.19 -7.20
N GLN A 162 16.12 -50.93 -7.58
CA GLN A 162 16.91 -50.28 -8.63
C GLN A 162 18.33 -49.92 -8.13
N ILE A 163 18.54 -49.89 -6.81
CA ILE A 163 19.81 -49.55 -6.16
C ILE A 163 20.62 -50.83 -5.89
N LYS A 164 21.47 -51.19 -6.86
CA LYS A 164 22.22 -52.45 -6.84
C LYS A 164 23.55 -52.40 -6.09
N LYS A 165 24.13 -51.21 -5.91
CA LYS A 165 25.46 -51.01 -5.34
C LYS A 165 25.37 -50.07 -4.13
N GLU A 166 26.17 -50.37 -3.12
CA GLU A 166 26.32 -49.52 -1.94
C GLU A 166 27.24 -48.35 -2.26
N ASP A 167 27.03 -47.23 -1.58
CA ASP A 167 27.73 -45.96 -1.71
C ASP A 167 27.74 -45.40 -3.15
N VAL A 168 26.75 -45.78 -3.96
CA VAL A 168 26.53 -45.29 -5.32
C VAL A 168 25.21 -44.52 -5.41
N GLY A 169 25.29 -43.27 -5.86
CA GLY A 169 24.12 -42.45 -6.14
C GLY A 169 23.33 -42.97 -7.35
N VAL A 170 22.05 -43.25 -7.15
CA VAL A 170 21.08 -43.56 -8.20
C VAL A 170 20.10 -42.41 -8.34
N GLN A 171 19.90 -41.94 -9.58
CA GLN A 171 18.97 -40.85 -9.87
C GLN A 171 17.57 -41.42 -10.10
N PHE A 172 16.59 -40.83 -9.44
CA PHE A 172 15.18 -41.04 -9.70
C PHE A 172 14.58 -39.75 -10.26
N GLU A 173 13.74 -39.89 -11.28
CA GLU A 173 13.01 -38.78 -11.89
C GLU A 173 11.53 -38.91 -11.54
N TYR A 174 10.91 -37.80 -11.16
CA TYR A 174 9.51 -37.76 -10.76
C TYR A 174 8.87 -36.46 -11.25
N LYS A 175 7.55 -36.49 -11.41
CA LYS A 175 6.77 -35.32 -11.83
C LYS A 175 6.09 -34.71 -10.63
N LYS A 176 6.24 -33.40 -10.47
CA LYS A 176 5.54 -32.62 -9.45
C LYS A 176 4.51 -31.72 -10.12
N LYS A 177 3.27 -31.80 -9.65
CA LYS A 177 2.22 -30.87 -10.09
C LYS A 177 2.39 -29.55 -9.37
N VAL A 178 2.48 -28.47 -10.14
CA VAL A 178 2.62 -27.11 -9.63
C VAL A 178 1.38 -26.32 -10.03
N LYS A 179 0.73 -25.72 -9.04
CA LYS A 179 -0.42 -24.83 -9.24
C LYS A 179 -0.08 -23.42 -8.80
N GLU A 180 0.18 -22.57 -9.79
CA GLU A 180 0.31 -21.12 -9.57
C GLU A 180 -1.05 -20.44 -9.65
N VAL A 181 -1.13 -19.18 -9.19
CA VAL A 181 -2.43 -18.49 -9.00
C VAL A 181 -3.16 -18.26 -10.33
N TYR A 182 -2.43 -18.00 -11.41
CA TYR A 182 -2.97 -17.62 -12.72
C TYR A 182 -2.55 -18.54 -13.87
N MET A 183 -1.71 -19.54 -13.59
CA MET A 183 -1.34 -20.56 -14.59
C MET A 183 -2.16 -21.83 -14.35
N PRO A 184 -2.56 -22.54 -15.43
CA PRO A 184 -3.10 -23.88 -15.27
C PRO A 184 -2.10 -24.76 -14.54
N GLU A 185 -2.60 -25.79 -13.85
CA GLU A 185 -1.73 -26.78 -13.23
C GLU A 185 -0.83 -27.40 -14.30
N TYR A 186 0.48 -27.36 -14.07
CA TYR A 186 1.47 -27.93 -14.97
C TYR A 186 2.39 -28.89 -14.21
N GLU A 187 2.97 -29.85 -14.93
CA GLU A 187 3.88 -30.83 -14.36
C GLU A 187 5.32 -30.39 -14.60
N VAL A 188 6.11 -30.37 -13.52
CA VAL A 188 7.55 -30.12 -13.57
C VAL A 188 8.26 -31.45 -13.35
N GLU A 189 9.16 -31.77 -14.27
CA GLU A 189 10.07 -32.91 -14.11
C GLU A 189 11.19 -32.53 -13.14
N LYS A 190 11.36 -33.35 -12.11
CA LYS A 190 12.34 -33.16 -11.06
C LYS A 190 13.12 -34.45 -10.85
N ASN A 191 14.24 -34.34 -10.16
CA ASN A 191 15.07 -35.46 -9.80
C ASN A 191 15.47 -35.45 -8.34
N VAL A 192 15.72 -36.65 -7.82
CA VAL A 192 16.29 -36.91 -6.50
C VAL A 192 17.38 -37.96 -6.66
N TRP A 193 18.45 -37.81 -5.87
CA TRP A 193 19.50 -38.82 -5.78
C TRP A 193 19.29 -39.64 -4.54
N VAL A 194 19.26 -40.97 -4.65
CA VAL A 194 19.20 -41.86 -3.50
C VAL A 194 20.46 -42.70 -3.48
N VAL A 195 21.10 -42.75 -2.31
CA VAL A 195 22.30 -43.55 -2.05
C VAL A 195 21.92 -44.63 -1.05
N ARG A 196 22.19 -45.89 -1.38
CA ARG A 196 22.21 -46.97 -0.37
C ARG A 196 23.55 -46.90 0.34
N ALA A 197 23.56 -46.42 1.57
CA ALA A 197 24.78 -46.07 2.29
C ALA A 197 25.27 -47.22 3.17
N THR A 198 26.59 -47.43 3.19
CA THR A 198 27.25 -48.30 4.17
C THR A 198 27.18 -47.68 5.58
N PRO A 199 27.32 -48.47 6.66
CA PRO A 199 27.38 -47.93 8.02
C PRO A 199 28.46 -46.86 8.21
N GLU A 200 29.60 -46.99 7.52
CA GLU A 200 30.67 -45.99 7.55
C GLU A 200 30.25 -44.68 6.89
N LEU A 201 29.50 -44.75 5.79
CA LEU A 201 28.99 -43.55 5.13
C LEU A 201 27.88 -42.88 5.95
N LEU A 202 26.97 -43.67 6.53
CA LEU A 202 25.93 -43.16 7.43
C LEU A 202 26.53 -42.41 8.61
N GLU A 203 27.60 -42.94 9.22
CA GLU A 203 28.27 -42.25 10.33
C GLU A 203 28.89 -40.92 9.89
N LYS A 204 29.45 -40.84 8.67
CA LYS A 204 29.97 -39.57 8.12
C LYS A 204 28.88 -38.53 7.85
N VAL A 205 27.66 -38.97 7.52
CA VAL A 205 26.53 -38.09 7.17
C VAL A 205 25.81 -37.64 8.43
N TYR A 206 25.43 -38.59 9.28
CA TYR A 206 24.60 -38.37 10.46
C TYR A 206 25.41 -38.04 11.73
N GLN A 207 26.71 -38.35 11.76
CA GLN A 207 27.60 -38.10 12.91
C GLN A 207 27.01 -38.61 14.23
N GLY A 208 26.46 -39.83 14.18
CA GLY A 208 25.78 -40.46 15.31
C GLY A 208 24.41 -39.90 15.69
N LYS A 209 23.85 -38.92 14.97
CA LYS A 209 22.56 -38.28 15.28
C LYS A 209 21.54 -38.42 14.15
N ASP A 210 20.28 -38.58 14.51
CA ASP A 210 19.18 -38.51 13.54
C ASP A 210 19.04 -37.09 12.96
N GLU A 211 18.53 -36.99 11.74
CA GLU A 211 18.29 -35.71 11.06
C GLU A 211 16.80 -35.36 11.08
N GLU A 212 16.45 -34.29 11.79
CA GLU A 212 15.07 -33.81 11.90
C GLU A 212 14.74 -32.76 10.84
N PHE A 213 13.61 -32.95 10.18
CA PHE A 213 13.02 -31.99 9.25
C PHE A 213 11.80 -31.34 9.87
N ARG A 214 11.70 -30.01 9.75
CA ARG A 214 10.65 -29.20 10.38
C ARG A 214 9.83 -28.45 9.34
N ASP A 215 8.57 -28.17 9.68
CA ASP A 215 7.69 -27.33 8.89
C ASP A 215 7.92 -25.82 9.16
N ALA A 216 7.15 -24.96 8.48
CA ALA A 216 7.25 -23.50 8.63
C ALA A 216 6.94 -23.01 10.06
N LYS A 217 6.26 -23.82 10.87
CA LYS A 217 5.86 -23.52 12.25
C LYS A 217 6.84 -24.11 13.27
N GLY A 218 7.93 -24.74 12.81
CA GLY A 218 8.95 -25.36 13.64
C GLY A 218 8.56 -26.74 14.20
N LYS A 219 7.41 -27.29 13.79
CA LYS A 219 6.98 -28.63 14.20
C LYS A 219 7.79 -29.67 13.42
N VAL A 220 8.20 -30.73 14.10
CA VAL A 220 8.88 -31.87 13.47
C VAL A 220 7.91 -32.53 12.49
N LEU A 221 8.32 -32.56 11.22
CA LEU A 221 7.60 -33.17 10.11
C LEU A 221 8.04 -34.62 9.92
N TRP A 222 9.34 -34.87 9.93
CA TRP A 222 9.94 -36.18 9.75
C TRP A 222 11.34 -36.22 10.37
N THR A 223 11.85 -37.42 10.61
CA THR A 223 13.21 -37.65 11.10
C THR A 223 13.83 -38.79 10.31
N ASN A 224 14.88 -38.49 9.55
CA ASN A 224 15.68 -39.54 8.94
C ASN A 224 16.51 -40.21 10.04
N LYS A 225 16.31 -41.52 10.19
CA LYS A 225 16.99 -42.34 11.18
C LYS A 225 18.34 -42.80 10.64
N LYS A 226 19.39 -42.64 11.44
CA LYS A 226 20.76 -43.03 11.05
C LYS A 226 20.92 -44.52 10.78
N GLU A 227 20.02 -45.36 11.30
CA GLU A 227 20.01 -46.80 11.08
C GLU A 227 19.40 -47.21 9.73
N ILE A 228 18.68 -46.30 9.06
CA ILE A 228 18.11 -46.56 7.74
C ILE A 228 19.21 -46.39 6.70
N PRO A 229 19.53 -47.42 5.89
CA PRO A 229 20.69 -47.41 5.01
C PRO A 229 20.44 -46.68 3.69
N TYR A 230 19.62 -45.63 3.71
CA TYR A 230 19.28 -44.85 2.54
C TYR A 230 19.31 -43.36 2.86
N ILE A 231 19.91 -42.59 1.95
CA ILE A 231 19.98 -41.13 2.02
C ILE A 231 19.46 -40.59 0.71
N ALA A 232 18.55 -39.62 0.78
CA ALA A 232 18.05 -38.91 -0.39
C ALA A 232 18.59 -37.49 -0.42
N PHE A 233 19.12 -37.06 -1.56
CA PHE A 233 19.59 -35.70 -1.81
C PHE A 233 18.77 -35.04 -2.92
N SER A 234 18.43 -33.76 -2.73
CA SER A 234 17.83 -32.93 -3.77
C SER A 234 18.69 -32.91 -5.02
N GLY A 235 18.08 -33.01 -6.21
CA GLY A 235 18.80 -32.96 -7.48
C GLY A 235 19.48 -31.63 -7.82
N LYS A 236 19.41 -30.63 -6.93
CA LYS A 236 19.91 -29.27 -7.11
C LYS A 236 21.20 -29.01 -6.33
N CYS A 237 22.18 -28.45 -7.02
CA CYS A 237 23.45 -28.03 -6.45
C CYS A 237 23.24 -26.80 -5.53
N PRO A 238 23.70 -26.82 -4.26
CA PRO A 238 23.60 -25.69 -3.33
C PRO A 238 24.30 -24.40 -3.76
N HIS A 239 25.15 -24.44 -4.80
CA HIS A 239 25.78 -23.24 -5.34
C HIS A 239 24.77 -22.30 -6.01
N LEU A 240 24.18 -22.72 -7.14
CA LEU A 240 23.25 -21.91 -7.94
C LEU A 240 22.05 -22.71 -8.47
N GLY A 241 21.78 -23.90 -7.92
CA GLY A 241 20.60 -24.71 -8.26
C GLY A 241 20.72 -25.58 -9.51
N CYS A 242 21.89 -25.65 -10.16
CA CYS A 242 22.12 -26.55 -11.30
C CYS A 242 21.92 -28.03 -10.93
N ALA A 243 21.49 -28.84 -11.91
CA ALA A 243 21.57 -30.28 -11.79
C ALA A 243 23.04 -30.76 -11.70
N TYR A 244 23.26 -31.87 -10.99
CA TYR A 244 24.56 -32.54 -10.89
C TYR A 244 24.41 -34.04 -11.17
N LYS A 245 25.54 -34.72 -11.44
CA LYS A 245 25.55 -36.13 -11.82
C LYS A 245 26.53 -36.93 -10.98
N TRP A 246 26.21 -38.19 -10.74
CA TRP A 246 27.17 -39.16 -10.20
C TRP A 246 28.25 -39.50 -11.22
N ARG A 247 29.53 -39.40 -10.82
CA ARG A 247 30.70 -39.64 -11.68
C ARG A 247 31.79 -40.35 -10.89
N ASN A 248 32.66 -41.08 -11.60
CA ASN A 248 33.90 -41.60 -11.03
C ASN A 248 35.04 -40.63 -11.37
N HIS A 249 35.43 -39.80 -10.41
CA HIS A 249 36.53 -38.86 -10.54
C HIS A 249 37.88 -39.57 -10.43
N LYS A 250 38.85 -39.18 -11.28
CA LYS A 250 40.14 -39.89 -11.39
C LYS A 250 40.91 -39.97 -10.08
N ALA A 251 40.89 -38.90 -9.27
CA ALA A 251 41.64 -38.82 -8.02
C ALA A 251 40.80 -39.04 -6.76
N LEU A 252 39.48 -38.81 -6.84
CA LEU A 252 38.58 -38.84 -5.67
C LEU A 252 37.64 -40.05 -5.67
N GLY A 253 37.65 -40.84 -6.75
CA GLY A 253 36.75 -41.96 -6.92
C GLY A 253 35.30 -41.51 -7.13
N PRO A 254 34.30 -42.29 -6.66
CA PRO A 254 32.88 -41.97 -6.85
C PRO A 254 32.45 -40.69 -6.12
N VAL A 255 31.94 -39.72 -6.88
CA VAL A 255 31.53 -38.40 -6.39
C VAL A 255 30.28 -37.89 -7.12
N PHE A 256 29.57 -36.96 -6.50
CA PHE A 256 28.64 -36.10 -7.22
C PHE A 256 29.40 -34.91 -7.81
N LEU A 257 29.23 -34.67 -9.11
CA LEU A 257 29.89 -33.59 -9.84
C LEU A 257 28.85 -32.66 -10.46
N CYS A 258 28.90 -31.38 -10.09
CA CYS A 258 28.11 -30.33 -10.73
C CYS A 258 28.93 -29.70 -11.87
N PRO A 259 28.48 -29.81 -13.15
CA PRO A 259 29.26 -29.33 -14.28
C PRO A 259 29.26 -27.80 -14.44
N CYS A 260 28.34 -27.07 -13.79
CA CYS A 260 28.20 -25.63 -13.99
C CYS A 260 29.42 -24.83 -13.49
N HIS A 261 29.89 -25.12 -12.28
CA HIS A 261 31.04 -24.43 -11.66
C HIS A 261 31.98 -25.41 -10.94
N LEU A 262 31.91 -26.69 -11.33
CA LEU A 262 32.80 -27.77 -10.86
C LEU A 262 32.79 -28.02 -9.35
N SER A 263 31.65 -27.80 -8.69
CA SER A 263 31.48 -28.26 -7.30
C SER A 263 31.45 -29.79 -7.26
N ILE A 264 32.31 -30.35 -6.41
CA ILE A 264 32.46 -31.79 -6.21
C ILE A 264 31.98 -32.14 -4.81
N TYR A 265 31.17 -33.19 -4.69
CA TYR A 265 30.68 -33.68 -3.41
C TYR A 265 30.99 -35.17 -3.25
N SER A 266 31.25 -35.57 -2.01
CA SER A 266 31.40 -36.97 -1.63
C SER A 266 30.08 -37.75 -1.82
N ALA A 267 30.14 -39.08 -1.70
CA ALA A 267 28.96 -39.94 -1.66
C ALA A 267 27.94 -39.54 -0.58
N GLY A 268 28.41 -38.96 0.52
CA GLY A 268 27.59 -38.45 1.63
C GLY A 268 27.16 -37.00 1.47
N GLY A 269 27.42 -36.37 0.31
CA GLY A 269 26.98 -35.02 0.01
C GLY A 269 27.85 -33.88 0.57
N ASN A 270 28.89 -34.17 1.35
CA ASN A 270 29.85 -33.15 1.80
C ASN A 270 30.63 -32.56 0.61
N VAL A 271 30.87 -31.24 0.63
CA VAL A 271 31.69 -30.54 -0.38
C VAL A 271 33.14 -31.01 -0.27
N LEU A 272 33.70 -31.48 -1.38
CA LEU A 272 35.10 -31.84 -1.50
C LEU A 272 35.90 -30.73 -2.19
N ASP A 273 35.29 -30.05 -3.18
CA ASP A 273 35.93 -28.98 -3.94
C ASP A 273 34.88 -28.08 -4.63
N GLY A 274 35.33 -26.91 -5.09
CA GLY A 274 34.55 -25.94 -5.85
C GLY A 274 33.77 -24.91 -4.99
N PRO A 275 32.97 -24.04 -5.64
CA PRO A 275 32.42 -22.84 -5.01
C PRO A 275 31.15 -23.06 -4.17
N ALA A 276 30.71 -24.30 -3.97
CA ALA A 276 29.48 -24.57 -3.26
C ALA A 276 29.61 -24.17 -1.78
N PRO A 277 28.69 -23.36 -1.22
CA PRO A 277 28.83 -22.84 0.14
C PRO A 277 28.56 -23.88 1.23
N ARG A 278 27.96 -25.02 0.88
CA ARG A 278 27.56 -26.11 1.79
C ARG A 278 27.34 -27.42 1.03
N GLY A 279 27.23 -28.53 1.77
CA GLY A 279 26.95 -29.86 1.22
C GLY A 279 25.54 -29.98 0.60
N LEU A 280 25.32 -31.08 -0.13
CA LEU A 280 24.06 -31.41 -0.79
C LEU A 280 22.90 -31.44 0.21
N ASP A 281 21.72 -31.04 -0.27
CA ASP A 281 20.52 -30.98 0.54
C ASP A 281 19.91 -32.36 0.74
N ALA A 282 20.01 -32.91 1.96
CA ALA A 282 19.28 -34.11 2.33
C ALA A 282 17.76 -33.84 2.35
N LEU A 283 16.97 -34.86 2.00
CA LEU A 283 15.51 -34.82 1.97
C LEU A 283 14.92 -35.83 2.95
N PRO A 284 13.72 -35.56 3.50
CA PRO A 284 12.96 -36.58 4.21
C PRO A 284 12.75 -37.79 3.31
N LEU A 285 13.09 -38.95 3.85
CA LEU A 285 13.03 -40.21 3.13
C LEU A 285 12.32 -41.25 3.99
N ARG A 286 11.43 -42.01 3.36
CA ARG A 286 10.96 -43.28 3.92
C ARG A 286 10.94 -44.35 2.85
N VAL A 287 11.17 -45.58 3.27
CA VAL A 287 11.10 -46.76 2.41
C VAL A 287 9.98 -47.64 2.93
N SER A 288 9.02 -47.98 2.08
CA SER A 288 7.91 -48.86 2.44
C SER A 288 8.36 -50.32 2.54
N ALA A 289 7.52 -51.19 3.12
CA ALA A 289 7.79 -52.62 3.20
C ALA A 289 7.97 -53.29 1.81
N GLY A 290 7.33 -52.74 0.77
CA GLY A 290 7.49 -53.19 -0.63
C GLY A 290 8.75 -52.64 -1.32
N GLY A 291 9.55 -51.83 -0.63
CA GLY A 291 10.75 -51.21 -1.19
C GLY A 291 10.48 -49.90 -1.94
N GLU A 292 9.25 -49.39 -1.95
CA GLU A 292 8.95 -48.08 -2.54
C GLU A 292 9.64 -46.98 -1.76
N VAL A 293 10.27 -46.06 -2.47
CA VAL A 293 10.99 -44.91 -1.95
C VAL A 293 10.09 -43.70 -2.06
N GLU A 294 9.77 -43.10 -0.92
CA GLU A 294 8.99 -41.87 -0.85
C GLU A 294 9.82 -40.75 -0.24
N ILE A 295 9.69 -39.56 -0.80
CA ILE A 295 10.35 -38.34 -0.30
C ILE A 295 9.34 -37.21 -0.12
N ILE A 296 9.68 -36.26 0.75
CA ILE A 296 9.06 -34.95 0.73
C ILE A 296 9.98 -34.03 -0.08
N ASP A 297 9.45 -33.46 -1.15
CA ASP A 297 10.21 -32.56 -2.00
C ASP A 297 10.43 -31.21 -1.30
N MET A 298 11.63 -31.02 -0.76
CA MET A 298 12.05 -29.78 -0.12
C MET A 298 13.01 -29.01 -1.02
N GLU A 299 12.69 -27.73 -1.22
CA GLU A 299 13.55 -26.78 -1.92
C GLU A 299 14.30 -25.92 -0.91
N PHE A 300 15.58 -25.68 -1.18
CA PHE A 300 16.44 -24.88 -0.31
C PHE A 300 17.10 -23.75 -1.10
N LYS A 301 17.30 -22.61 -0.43
CA LYS A 301 17.94 -21.45 -1.04
C LYS A 301 19.39 -21.77 -1.42
N ALA A 302 19.69 -21.65 -2.72
CA ALA A 302 21.03 -21.76 -3.25
C ALA A 302 21.90 -20.53 -2.89
N GLY A 303 23.22 -20.69 -2.92
CA GLY A 303 24.19 -19.61 -2.73
C GLY A 303 24.38 -19.19 -1.28
N THR A 304 23.81 -19.92 -0.31
CA THR A 304 23.92 -19.61 1.11
C THR A 304 24.52 -20.77 1.90
N LYS A 305 25.30 -20.47 2.95
CA LYS A 305 25.88 -21.48 3.84
C LYS A 305 24.82 -22.15 4.73
N ALA A 306 23.77 -21.41 5.07
CA ALA A 306 22.65 -21.94 5.84
C ALA A 306 21.70 -22.72 4.92
N GLN A 307 21.19 -23.84 5.40
CA GLN A 307 20.14 -24.58 4.72
C GLN A 307 18.79 -23.94 5.05
N VAL A 308 18.31 -23.07 4.17
CA VAL A 308 17.05 -22.33 4.34
C VAL A 308 16.01 -22.88 3.37
N ARG A 309 14.97 -23.55 3.88
CA ARG A 309 13.87 -24.07 3.06
C ARG A 309 13.07 -22.92 2.43
N ILE A 310 12.68 -23.06 1.17
CA ILE A 310 11.86 -22.11 0.41
C ILE A 310 10.56 -22.77 -0.05
N VAL A 311 9.55 -21.94 -0.32
CA VAL A 311 8.22 -22.32 -0.83
C VAL A 311 8.24 -22.40 -2.35
#